data_AF-A0A7W9T5H5-F1
#
_entry.id   AF-A0A7W9T5H5-F1
#
_cell.length_a   1.000
_cell.length_b   1.000
_cell.length_c   1.000
_cell.angle_alpha   90.00
_cell.angle_beta   90.00
_cell.angle_gamma   90.00
#
_symmetry.space_group_name_H-M   'P 1'
#
loop_
_entity.id
_entity.type
_entity.pdbx_description
1 polymer ?
#
loop_
_entity_poly.entity_id
_entity_poly.type
_entity_poly.pdbx_seq_one_letter_code
_entity_poly.pdbx_strand_id
1 'polypeptide(L)'
;MVKSSPAGHRPALFWKVIGLSGLLLLGSCNTAPRSLNPKDVPDESECAPLTPVVAPKGYAVLPEAVLAADSLLARTFSADALRTANVCGLVPQLRAMLATAPGTLARVVARQQVSSRLTDVALEISSTAGELDCEEERADQIADFLLDEAGSRVKNLTILAILLGALGTVATGLMSLFDVRKTIYRPVGIAIGLIGAALGYSSLRTSAAADIPFSHRRNALGDVWRGPTESTVFPAAVWNFLSRPGIRGANQPPLRQRLLGRWLTAGELGAKDADEKQQLEDLLFGAGGTYKADALRIRANLFDQLESTVNLMKSDVQQLAREVAEVE
;
A
#
# COMPACT_ATOMS: atom_id res chain seq x y z
N MET A 1 -61.89 -39.42 64.92
CA MET A 1 -60.66 -38.88 65.55
C MET A 1 -59.73 -38.41 64.45
N VAL A 2 -59.33 -37.15 64.52
CA VAL A 2 -58.50 -36.42 63.55
C VAL A 2 -57.06 -36.96 63.54
N LYS A 3 -56.48 -37.19 62.34
CA LYS A 3 -55.07 -36.85 62.07
C LYS A 3 -54.77 -36.76 60.57
N SER A 4 -54.04 -35.69 60.27
CA SER A 4 -53.66 -35.09 59.00
C SER A 4 -52.59 -35.84 58.19
N SER A 5 -52.56 -35.60 56.87
CA SER A 5 -51.44 -35.90 55.96
C SER A 5 -50.09 -35.33 56.43
N PRO A 6 -48.98 -35.78 55.79
CA PRO A 6 -48.27 -34.81 54.96
C PRO A 6 -47.85 -35.35 53.57
N ALA A 7 -47.88 -34.42 52.62
CA ALA A 7 -47.29 -34.52 51.29
C ALA A 7 -45.76 -34.34 51.34
N GLY A 8 -45.02 -35.01 50.45
CA GLY A 8 -43.56 -34.96 50.41
C GLY A 8 -42.94 -35.19 49.02
N HIS A 9 -42.82 -34.10 48.26
CA HIS A 9 -41.64 -33.66 47.49
C HIS A 9 -41.03 -34.52 46.34
N ARG A 10 -41.34 -34.11 45.11
CA ARG A 10 -40.40 -33.92 43.96
C ARG A 10 -40.85 -32.62 43.25
N PRO A 11 -39.99 -31.76 42.64
CA PRO A 11 -38.83 -32.13 41.81
C PRO A 11 -37.60 -31.17 41.87
N ALA A 12 -36.38 -31.71 41.98
CA ALA A 12 -35.13 -30.94 41.84
C ALA A 12 -34.48 -31.01 40.44
N LEU A 13 -35.09 -31.70 39.47
CA LEU A 13 -34.48 -31.93 38.16
C LEU A 13 -34.88 -30.93 37.06
N PHE A 14 -36.02 -30.23 37.20
CA PHE A 14 -36.57 -29.41 36.12
C PHE A 14 -35.80 -28.09 35.90
N TRP A 15 -35.12 -27.59 36.94
CA TRP A 15 -34.39 -26.31 36.88
C TRP A 15 -32.96 -26.42 36.32
N LYS A 16 -32.38 -27.62 36.23
CA LYS A 16 -31.03 -27.80 35.65
C LYS A 16 -31.02 -27.74 34.13
N VAL A 17 -32.14 -28.05 33.47
CA VAL A 17 -32.23 -28.04 32.00
C VAL A 17 -32.45 -26.62 31.47
N ILE A 18 -33.25 -25.80 32.16
CA ILE A 18 -33.55 -24.42 31.74
C ILE A 18 -32.33 -23.50 31.90
N GLY A 19 -31.46 -23.74 32.89
CA GLY A 19 -30.22 -22.97 33.08
C GLY A 19 -29.13 -23.24 32.04
N LEU A 20 -29.14 -24.41 31.39
CA LEU A 20 -28.15 -24.76 30.36
C LEU A 20 -28.58 -24.31 28.95
N SER A 21 -29.89 -24.27 28.67
CA SER A 21 -30.42 -23.87 27.36
C SER A 21 -30.36 -22.36 27.12
N GLY A 22 -30.39 -21.53 28.16
CA GLY A 22 -30.28 -20.06 28.04
C GLY A 22 -28.86 -19.55 27.70
N LEU A 23 -27.82 -20.31 28.04
CA LEU A 23 -26.43 -19.93 27.79
C LEU A 23 -25.98 -20.16 26.32
N LEU A 24 -26.67 -21.04 25.60
CA LEU A 24 -26.33 -21.41 24.22
C LEU A 24 -26.97 -20.50 23.15
N LEU A 25 -27.98 -19.70 23.50
CA LEU A 25 -28.68 -18.83 22.54
C LEU A 25 -28.07 -17.42 22.39
N LEU A 26 -27.13 -17.02 23.26
CA LEU A 26 -26.42 -15.73 23.16
C LEU A 26 -25.10 -15.82 22.38
N GLY A 27 -24.71 -17.00 21.90
CA GLY A 27 -23.50 -17.21 21.10
C GLY A 27 -23.60 -16.81 19.62
N SER A 28 -24.75 -16.27 19.18
CA SER A 28 -24.98 -15.87 17.77
C SER A 28 -24.82 -14.37 17.52
N CYS A 29 -24.03 -13.66 18.33
CA CYS A 29 -23.55 -12.33 17.93
C CYS A 29 -22.51 -12.51 16.82
N ASN A 30 -22.84 -11.99 15.64
CA ASN A 30 -22.12 -12.12 14.39
C ASN A 30 -20.72 -11.48 14.50
N THR A 31 -19.73 -12.28 14.90
CA THR A 31 -18.30 -11.91 14.99
C THR A 31 -17.55 -12.21 13.69
N ALA A 32 -18.27 -12.50 12.61
CA ALA A 32 -17.68 -12.82 11.33
C ALA A 32 -16.99 -11.59 10.71
N PRO A 33 -15.80 -11.75 10.11
CA PRO A 33 -15.18 -10.70 9.31
C PRO A 33 -16.17 -10.25 8.23
N ARG A 34 -16.37 -8.94 8.11
CA ARG A 34 -17.26 -8.35 7.12
C ARG A 34 -16.40 -7.65 6.09
N SER A 35 -16.30 -8.28 4.92
CA SER A 35 -15.76 -7.66 3.73
C SER A 35 -16.64 -6.47 3.35
N LEU A 36 -16.04 -5.31 3.16
CA LEU A 36 -16.75 -4.11 2.73
C LEU A 36 -17.08 -4.22 1.24
N ASN A 37 -18.23 -3.68 0.85
CA ASN A 37 -18.58 -3.66 -0.56
C ASN A 37 -17.73 -2.57 -1.24
N PRO A 38 -17.09 -2.84 -2.39
CA PRO A 38 -16.36 -1.80 -3.12
C PRO A 38 -17.22 -0.59 -3.52
N LYS A 39 -18.56 -0.72 -3.51
CA LYS A 39 -19.50 0.42 -3.68
C LYS A 39 -19.56 1.38 -2.49
N ASP A 40 -19.10 0.94 -1.33
CA ASP A 40 -19.10 1.72 -0.09
C ASP A 40 -17.78 2.50 0.09
N VAL A 41 -16.81 2.33 -0.83
CA VAL A 41 -15.57 3.11 -0.87
C VAL A 41 -15.80 4.37 -1.71
N PRO A 42 -15.24 5.51 -1.28
CA PRO A 42 -15.21 6.72 -2.10
C PRO A 42 -14.79 6.41 -3.55
N ASP A 43 -15.46 7.05 -4.50
CA ASP A 43 -15.15 6.88 -5.92
C ASP A 43 -13.79 7.53 -6.22
N GLU A 44 -12.72 6.77 -6.02
CA GLU A 44 -11.37 7.24 -6.23
C GLU A 44 -11.04 7.27 -7.72
N SER A 45 -10.63 8.44 -8.18
CA SER A 45 -10.28 8.74 -9.56
C SER A 45 -9.29 7.74 -10.14
N GLU A 46 -9.45 7.42 -11.43
CA GLU A 46 -8.47 6.59 -12.14
C GLU A 46 -7.10 7.31 -12.12
N CYS A 47 -6.15 6.82 -11.31
CA CYS A 47 -4.80 7.36 -11.23
C CYS A 47 -4.01 7.19 -12.53
N ALA A 48 -4.42 6.23 -13.37
CA ALA A 48 -3.85 6.03 -14.68
C ALA A 48 -4.40 7.07 -15.67
N PRO A 49 -3.56 7.68 -16.53
CA PRO A 49 -4.04 8.56 -17.58
C PRO A 49 -4.95 7.78 -18.54
N LEU A 50 -6.08 8.40 -18.93
CA LEU A 50 -7.06 7.83 -19.87
C LEU A 50 -6.43 7.39 -21.20
N THR A 51 -5.29 7.97 -21.55
CA THR A 51 -4.46 7.56 -22.69
C THR A 51 -3.10 7.14 -22.15
N PRO A 52 -2.70 5.86 -22.25
CA PRO A 52 -1.36 5.46 -21.87
C PRO A 52 -0.35 6.24 -22.71
N VAL A 53 0.63 6.87 -22.06
CA VAL A 53 1.72 7.54 -22.75
C VAL A 53 2.44 6.46 -23.57
N VAL A 54 2.23 6.48 -24.88
CA VAL A 54 2.99 5.65 -25.82
C VAL A 54 4.39 6.26 -25.91
N ALA A 55 5.21 5.99 -24.90
CA ALA A 55 6.63 6.27 -24.98
C ALA A 55 7.18 5.53 -26.21
N PRO A 56 8.11 6.12 -26.98
CA PRO A 56 8.76 5.40 -28.07
C PRO A 56 9.31 4.07 -27.55
N LYS A 57 9.11 2.99 -28.30
CA LYS A 57 9.70 1.69 -27.95
C LYS A 57 11.21 1.86 -27.75
N GLY A 58 11.66 1.41 -26.58
CA GLY A 58 13.04 1.21 -26.13
C GLY A 58 14.11 1.99 -26.89
N TYR A 59 14.55 3.12 -26.33
CA TYR A 59 15.82 3.71 -26.74
C TYR A 59 16.94 2.66 -26.63
N ALA A 60 17.77 2.54 -27.65
CA ALA A 60 18.94 1.69 -27.60
C ALA A 60 19.96 2.30 -26.62
N VAL A 61 19.99 1.78 -25.39
CA VAL A 61 20.98 2.16 -24.38
C VAL A 61 22.32 1.52 -24.75
N LEU A 62 23.32 2.35 -25.00
CA LEU A 62 24.67 1.92 -25.35
C LEU A 62 25.41 1.39 -24.12
N PRO A 63 26.31 0.40 -24.27
CA PRO A 63 27.23 0.02 -23.19
C PRO A 63 28.16 1.17 -22.79
N GLU A 64 28.54 1.24 -21.51
CA GLU A 64 29.42 2.32 -20.99
C GLU A 64 30.74 2.43 -21.77
N ALA A 65 31.34 1.29 -22.15
CA ALA A 65 32.58 1.28 -22.94
C ALA A 65 32.40 1.94 -24.31
N VAL A 66 31.23 1.80 -24.94
CA VAL A 66 30.93 2.45 -26.23
C VAL A 66 30.72 3.95 -26.04
N LEU A 67 30.06 4.34 -24.96
CA LEU A 67 29.84 5.75 -24.61
C LEU A 67 31.17 6.46 -24.29
N ALA A 68 32.05 5.81 -23.52
CA ALA A 68 33.38 6.33 -23.16
C ALA A 68 34.35 6.38 -24.35
N ALA A 69 34.19 5.50 -25.34
CA ALA A 69 34.99 5.50 -26.56
C ALA A 69 34.64 6.66 -27.51
N ASP A 70 33.47 7.30 -27.36
CA ASP A 70 33.13 8.48 -28.14
C ASP A 70 33.89 9.71 -27.64
N SER A 71 35.06 9.95 -28.23
CA SER A 71 35.91 11.07 -27.85
C SER A 71 35.29 12.44 -28.08
N LEU A 72 34.32 12.58 -28.99
CA LEU A 72 33.64 13.85 -29.22
C LEU A 72 32.72 14.17 -28.05
N LEU A 73 31.89 13.21 -27.65
CA LEU A 73 30.96 13.34 -26.54
C LEU A 73 31.69 13.41 -25.19
N ALA A 74 32.65 12.52 -24.95
CA ALA A 74 33.38 12.42 -23.68
C ALA A 74 34.28 13.63 -23.37
N ARG A 75 34.60 14.46 -24.36
CA ARG A 75 35.34 15.72 -24.17
C ARG A 75 34.43 16.91 -23.86
N THR A 76 33.15 16.83 -24.21
CA THR A 76 32.21 17.96 -24.11
C THR A 76 31.28 17.81 -22.92
N PHE A 77 30.85 16.60 -22.61
CA PHE A 77 29.89 16.33 -21.55
C PHE A 77 30.52 15.53 -20.41
N SER A 78 30.04 15.75 -19.20
CA SER A 78 30.40 14.94 -18.04
C SER A 78 29.92 13.50 -18.21
N ALA A 79 30.58 12.58 -17.51
CA ALA A 79 30.20 11.17 -17.56
C ALA A 79 28.75 10.94 -17.09
N ASP A 80 28.28 11.69 -16.09
CA ASP A 80 26.90 11.63 -15.61
C ASP A 80 25.89 12.16 -16.64
N ALA A 81 26.21 13.27 -17.31
CA ALA A 81 25.37 13.81 -18.38
C ALA A 81 25.30 12.85 -19.57
N LEU A 82 26.40 12.19 -19.94
CA LEU A 82 26.39 11.19 -21.01
C LEU A 82 25.58 9.95 -20.65
N ARG A 83 25.69 9.44 -19.42
CA ARG A 83 24.85 8.32 -18.97
C ARG A 83 23.37 8.69 -18.97
N THR A 84 23.06 9.91 -18.54
CA THR A 84 21.70 10.48 -18.61
C THR A 84 21.22 10.56 -20.06
N ALA A 85 22.02 11.11 -20.96
CA ALA A 85 21.69 11.19 -22.38
C ALA A 85 21.45 9.81 -23.00
N ASN A 86 22.20 8.80 -22.55
CA ASN A 86 22.08 7.43 -23.02
C ASN A 86 20.73 6.79 -22.61
N VAL A 87 20.33 6.93 -21.34
CA VAL A 87 19.02 6.39 -20.89
C VAL A 87 17.82 7.13 -21.46
N CYS A 88 18.00 8.41 -21.79
CA CYS A 88 17.02 9.25 -22.46
C CYS A 88 17.01 9.07 -23.99
N GLY A 89 17.91 8.27 -24.57
CA GLY A 89 17.98 8.07 -26.02
C GLY A 89 18.42 9.30 -26.83
N LEU A 90 19.24 10.17 -26.23
CA LEU A 90 19.69 11.44 -26.80
C LEU A 90 21.12 11.40 -27.37
N VAL A 91 21.86 10.32 -27.17
CA VAL A 91 23.25 10.20 -27.64
C VAL A 91 23.41 10.51 -29.14
N PRO A 92 22.58 9.97 -30.07
CA PRO A 92 22.67 10.32 -31.48
C PRO A 92 22.45 11.81 -31.77
N GLN A 93 21.50 12.43 -31.07
CA GLN A 93 21.11 13.83 -31.24
C GLN A 93 22.20 14.77 -30.72
N LEU A 94 22.83 14.43 -29.58
CA LEU A 94 24.00 15.15 -29.06
C LEU A 94 25.16 15.07 -30.05
N ARG A 95 25.44 13.88 -30.61
CA ARG A 95 26.51 13.73 -31.60
C ARG A 95 26.24 14.55 -32.86
N ALA A 96 25.01 14.54 -33.36
CA ALA A 96 24.61 15.35 -34.52
C ALA A 96 24.72 16.86 -34.24
N MET A 97 24.34 17.29 -33.04
CA MET A 97 24.50 18.68 -32.59
C MET A 97 25.97 19.09 -32.60
N LEU A 98 26.87 18.29 -32.02
CA LEU A 98 28.31 18.58 -31.97
C LEU A 98 28.99 18.52 -33.35
N ALA A 99 28.50 17.70 -34.27
CA ALA A 99 29.01 17.63 -35.63
C ALA A 99 28.61 18.85 -36.50
N THR A 100 27.59 19.61 -36.08
CA THR A 100 27.13 20.80 -36.82
C THR A 100 28.05 21.98 -36.54
N ALA A 101 28.44 22.80 -37.51
CA ALA A 101 29.39 23.89 -37.26
C ALA A 101 28.88 24.90 -36.18
N PRO A 102 29.73 25.30 -35.20
CA PRO A 102 29.37 26.30 -34.20
C PRO A 102 28.91 27.62 -34.81
N GLY A 103 28.05 28.36 -34.10
CA GLY A 103 27.53 29.67 -34.55
C GLY A 103 26.55 29.63 -35.74
N THR A 104 26.21 28.45 -36.26
CA THR A 104 25.24 28.32 -37.36
C THR A 104 23.80 28.20 -36.86
N LEU A 105 22.83 28.61 -37.69
CA LEU A 105 21.41 28.37 -37.41
C LEU A 105 21.11 26.88 -37.21
N ALA A 106 21.77 26.00 -37.97
CA ALA A 106 21.63 24.54 -37.82
C ALA A 106 22.05 24.06 -36.43
N ARG A 107 23.13 24.62 -35.85
CA ARG A 107 23.57 24.33 -34.48
C ARG A 107 22.52 24.75 -33.45
N VAL A 108 21.95 25.93 -33.61
CA VAL A 108 20.88 26.44 -32.74
C VAL A 108 19.63 25.54 -32.82
N VAL A 109 19.23 25.12 -34.02
CA VAL A 109 18.08 24.23 -34.21
C VAL A 109 18.34 22.85 -33.59
N ALA A 110 19.53 22.28 -33.78
CA ALA A 110 19.89 20.99 -33.18
C ALA A 110 19.86 21.05 -31.64
N ARG A 111 20.40 22.12 -31.06
CA ARG A 111 20.34 22.37 -29.61
C ARG A 111 18.90 22.53 -29.13
N GLN A 112 18.06 23.27 -29.84
CA GLN A 112 16.64 23.41 -29.51
C GLN A 112 15.91 22.07 -29.54
N GLN A 113 16.21 21.19 -30.51
CA GLN A 113 15.63 19.86 -30.59
C GLN A 113 16.04 18.99 -29.40
N VAL A 114 17.31 19.02 -29.00
CA VAL A 114 17.79 18.32 -27.80
C VAL A 114 17.09 18.86 -26.55
N SER A 115 17.03 20.18 -26.37
CA SER A 115 16.34 20.81 -25.24
C SER A 115 14.85 20.47 -25.19
N SER A 116 14.16 20.44 -26.34
CA SER A 116 12.75 20.02 -26.40
C SER A 116 12.58 18.58 -25.93
N ARG A 117 13.46 17.67 -26.35
CA ARG A 117 13.40 16.27 -25.91
C ARG A 117 13.71 16.09 -24.43
N LEU A 118 14.63 16.90 -23.87
CA LEU A 118 14.88 16.89 -22.43
C LEU A 118 13.65 17.36 -21.64
N THR A 119 12.92 18.36 -22.15
CA THR A 119 11.64 18.79 -21.58
C THR A 119 10.61 17.67 -21.64
N ASP A 120 10.48 16.96 -22.76
CA ASP A 120 9.58 15.80 -22.88
C ASP A 120 9.90 14.75 -21.81
N VAL A 121 11.18 14.40 -21.64
CA VAL A 121 11.61 13.43 -20.61
C VAL A 121 11.30 13.95 -19.20
N ALA A 122 11.51 15.23 -18.91
CA ALA A 122 11.18 15.80 -17.61
C ALA A 122 9.67 15.75 -17.31
N LEU A 123 8.83 15.91 -18.34
CA LEU A 123 7.38 15.75 -18.25
C LEU A 123 6.99 14.27 -18.06
N GLU A 124 7.64 13.32 -18.75
CA GLU A 124 7.45 11.88 -18.53
C GLU A 124 7.76 11.49 -17.07
N ILE A 125 8.88 11.98 -16.52
CA ILE A 125 9.25 11.75 -15.12
C ILE A 125 8.20 12.36 -14.18
N SER A 126 7.75 13.60 -14.44
CA SER A 126 6.75 14.27 -13.60
C SER A 126 5.38 13.60 -13.64
N SER A 127 4.94 13.18 -14.83
CA SER A 127 3.69 12.44 -15.00
C SER A 127 3.75 11.07 -14.33
N THR A 128 4.91 10.41 -14.40
CA THR A 128 5.09 9.12 -13.72
C THR A 128 5.05 9.30 -12.21
N ALA A 129 5.74 10.31 -11.66
CA ALA A 129 5.70 10.59 -10.23
C ALA A 129 4.27 10.89 -9.76
N GLY A 130 3.51 11.71 -10.49
CA GLY A 130 2.11 12.00 -10.15
C GLY A 130 1.19 10.77 -10.21
N GLU A 131 1.43 9.83 -11.12
CA GLU A 131 0.69 8.55 -11.13
C GLU A 131 1.02 7.69 -9.89
N LEU A 132 2.28 7.70 -9.45
CA LEU A 132 2.71 6.96 -8.25
C LEU A 132 2.15 7.57 -6.96
N ASP A 133 2.19 8.90 -6.84
CA ASP A 133 1.60 9.67 -5.73
C ASP A 133 0.08 9.43 -5.62
N CYS A 134 -0.62 9.43 -6.76
CA CYS A 134 -2.04 9.07 -6.78
C CYS A 134 -2.30 7.63 -6.32
N GLU A 135 -1.50 6.65 -6.76
CA GLU A 135 -1.67 5.26 -6.34
C GLU A 135 -1.27 5.01 -4.88
N GLU A 136 -0.34 5.81 -4.33
CA GLU A 136 -0.05 5.89 -2.90
C GLU A 136 -1.28 6.39 -2.13
N GLU A 137 -1.76 7.59 -2.45
CA GLU A 137 -2.87 8.24 -1.76
C GLU A 137 -4.14 7.38 -1.84
N ARG A 138 -4.41 6.77 -3.00
CA ARG A 138 -5.52 5.82 -3.17
C ARG A 138 -5.40 4.61 -2.23
N ALA A 139 -4.19 4.06 -2.04
CA ALA A 139 -3.99 2.96 -1.10
C ALA A 139 -4.15 3.43 0.35
N ASP A 140 -3.62 4.61 0.69
CA ASP A 140 -3.62 5.16 2.04
C ASP A 140 -5.02 5.58 2.50
N GLN A 141 -5.79 6.26 1.64
CA GLN A 141 -7.17 6.63 1.95
C GLN A 141 -8.06 5.41 2.18
N ILE A 142 -7.90 4.34 1.39
CA ILE A 142 -8.65 3.11 1.61
C ILE A 142 -8.17 2.43 2.91
N ALA A 143 -6.88 2.47 3.22
CA ALA A 143 -6.37 1.98 4.50
C ALA A 143 -7.00 2.74 5.67
N ASP A 144 -7.04 4.06 5.61
CA ASP A 144 -7.66 4.93 6.62
C ASP A 144 -9.16 4.66 6.75
N PHE A 145 -9.87 4.51 5.63
CA PHE A 145 -11.28 4.13 5.63
C PHE A 145 -11.52 2.77 6.31
N LEU A 146 -10.68 1.77 6.01
CA LEU A 146 -10.77 0.46 6.68
C LEU A 146 -10.48 0.56 8.18
N LEU A 147 -9.51 1.39 8.59
CA LEU A 147 -9.18 1.62 9.99
C LEU A 147 -10.28 2.37 10.73
N ASP A 148 -10.90 3.38 10.11
CA ASP A 148 -12.01 4.14 10.68
C ASP A 148 -13.27 3.30 10.86
N GLU A 149 -13.57 2.44 9.87
CA GLU A 149 -14.68 1.49 9.97
C GLU A 149 -14.41 0.43 11.05
N ALA A 150 -13.19 -0.09 11.11
CA ALA A 150 -12.77 -1.00 12.17
C ALA A 150 -12.80 -0.32 13.56
N GLY A 151 -12.33 0.92 13.66
CA GLY A 151 -12.29 1.73 14.88
C GLY A 151 -13.68 2.11 15.39
N SER A 152 -14.61 2.46 14.49
CA SER A 152 -16.01 2.72 14.82
C SER A 152 -16.70 1.49 15.40
N ARG A 153 -16.39 0.31 14.88
CA ARG A 153 -16.88 -0.97 15.43
C ARG A 153 -16.30 -1.27 16.81
N VAL A 154 -14.99 -1.12 16.97
CA VAL A 154 -14.31 -1.25 18.27
C VAL A 154 -14.93 -0.29 19.30
N LYS A 155 -15.16 0.97 18.92
CA LYS A 155 -15.81 1.98 19.76
C LYS A 155 -17.22 1.57 20.17
N ASN A 156 -18.06 1.13 19.23
CA ASN A 156 -19.43 0.71 19.52
C ASN A 156 -19.48 -0.53 20.43
N LEU A 157 -18.62 -1.53 20.18
CA LEU A 157 -18.49 -2.71 21.05
C LEU A 157 -18.00 -2.35 22.45
N THR A 158 -17.05 -1.41 22.55
CA THR A 158 -16.53 -0.91 23.84
C THR A 158 -17.58 -0.13 24.61
N ILE A 159 -18.33 0.77 23.95
CA ILE A 159 -19.46 1.50 24.56
C ILE A 159 -20.51 0.51 25.06
N LEU A 160 -20.86 -0.51 24.26
CA LEU A 160 -21.82 -1.54 24.66
C LEU A 160 -21.31 -2.36 25.85
N ALA A 161 -20.02 -2.73 25.88
CA ALA A 161 -19.41 -3.46 26.99
C ALA A 161 -19.39 -2.62 28.29
N ILE A 162 -19.06 -1.32 28.18
CA ILE A 162 -19.09 -0.38 29.32
C ILE A 162 -20.52 -0.23 29.85
N LEU A 163 -21.50 0.01 28.97
CA LEU A 163 -22.91 0.16 29.37
C LEU A 163 -23.47 -1.11 30.02
N LEU A 164 -23.19 -2.29 29.45
CA LEU A 164 -23.62 -3.58 30.03
C LEU A 164 -22.94 -3.85 31.37
N GLY A 165 -21.65 -3.52 31.50
CA GLY A 165 -20.91 -3.63 32.76
C GLY A 165 -21.47 -2.71 33.85
N ALA A 166 -21.76 -1.46 33.51
CA ALA A 166 -22.32 -0.45 34.42
C ALA A 166 -23.76 -0.80 34.85
N LEU A 167 -24.63 -1.17 33.92
CA LEU A 167 -26.00 -1.59 34.23
C LEU A 167 -26.02 -2.89 35.05
N GLY A 168 -25.12 -3.83 34.75
CA GLY A 168 -25.02 -5.08 35.50
C GLY A 168 -24.54 -4.92 36.94
N THR A 169 -23.56 -4.05 37.18
CA THR A 169 -23.06 -3.75 38.53
C THR A 169 -24.11 -3.03 39.38
N VAL A 170 -24.83 -2.07 38.81
CA VAL A 170 -25.95 -1.39 39.49
C VAL A 170 -27.10 -2.36 39.78
N ALA A 171 -27.51 -3.17 38.81
CA ALA A 171 -28.60 -4.13 38.97
C ALA A 171 -28.28 -5.21 40.00
N THR A 172 -27.06 -5.77 39.99
CA THR A 172 -26.63 -6.77 40.98
C THR A 172 -26.48 -6.18 42.39
N GLY A 173 -25.97 -4.95 42.50
CA GLY A 173 -25.90 -4.21 43.77
C GLY A 173 -27.28 -3.94 44.36
N LEU A 174 -28.23 -3.50 43.53
CA LEU A 174 -29.60 -3.22 43.96
C LEU A 174 -30.37 -4.50 44.36
N MET A 175 -30.20 -5.60 43.61
CA MET A 175 -30.77 -6.90 43.97
C MET A 175 -30.20 -7.44 45.28
N SER A 176 -28.93 -7.16 45.58
CA SER A 176 -28.31 -7.52 46.86
C SER A 176 -28.84 -6.68 48.03
N LEU A 177 -29.28 -5.45 47.79
CA LEU A 177 -29.86 -4.57 48.82
C LEU A 177 -31.32 -4.91 49.13
N PHE A 178 -32.10 -5.37 48.15
CA PHE A 178 -33.48 -5.82 48.32
C PHE A 178 -33.64 -7.29 48.71
N ASP A 179 -32.57 -7.91 49.21
CA ASP A 179 -32.54 -9.29 49.73
C ASP A 179 -33.07 -10.35 48.73
N VAL A 180 -32.89 -10.08 47.43
CA VAL A 180 -33.23 -11.03 46.37
C VAL A 180 -32.37 -12.28 46.57
N ARG A 181 -32.98 -13.47 46.49
CA ARG A 181 -32.29 -14.73 46.81
C ARG A 181 -30.95 -14.82 46.07
N LYS A 182 -29.90 -15.24 46.79
CA LYS A 182 -28.55 -15.46 46.26
C LYS A 182 -28.48 -16.38 45.04
N THR A 183 -29.48 -17.25 44.88
CA THR A 183 -29.67 -18.13 43.73
C THR A 183 -30.10 -17.41 42.45
N ILE A 184 -30.54 -16.14 42.52
CA ILE A 184 -31.07 -15.36 41.40
C ILE A 184 -30.05 -14.31 40.93
N TYR A 185 -29.44 -13.52 41.81
CA TYR A 185 -28.58 -12.39 41.36
C TYR A 185 -27.12 -12.78 41.08
N ARG A 186 -26.57 -13.85 41.69
CA ARG A 186 -25.20 -14.33 41.41
C ARG A 186 -25.03 -14.86 39.96
N PRO A 187 -25.95 -15.67 39.41
CA PRO A 187 -25.88 -16.08 38.01
C PRO A 187 -25.98 -14.90 37.02
N VAL A 188 -26.76 -13.88 37.36
CA VAL A 188 -26.93 -12.67 36.54
C VAL A 188 -25.62 -11.87 36.45
N GLY A 189 -24.92 -11.68 37.57
CA GLY A 189 -23.61 -11.01 37.58
C GLY A 189 -22.55 -11.77 36.76
N ILE A 190 -22.51 -13.11 36.87
CA ILE A 190 -21.58 -13.95 36.09
C ILE A 190 -21.91 -13.91 34.59
N ALA A 191 -23.19 -13.96 34.23
CA ALA A 191 -23.62 -13.88 32.84
C ALA A 191 -23.24 -12.53 32.20
N ILE A 192 -23.42 -11.42 32.91
CA ILE A 192 -23.06 -10.08 32.42
C ILE A 192 -21.53 -9.95 32.29
N GLY A 193 -20.76 -10.48 33.24
CA GLY A 193 -19.30 -10.50 33.15
C GLY A 193 -18.77 -11.30 31.95
N LEU A 194 -19.39 -12.44 31.65
CA LEU A 194 -19.04 -13.27 30.48
C LEU A 194 -19.39 -12.58 29.16
N ILE A 195 -20.53 -11.89 29.08
CA ILE A 195 -20.92 -11.10 27.90
C ILE A 195 -19.94 -9.93 27.70
N GLY A 196 -19.56 -9.22 28.77
CA GLY A 196 -18.56 -8.15 28.71
C GLY A 196 -17.18 -8.66 28.23
N ALA A 197 -16.73 -9.80 28.74
CA ALA A 197 -15.48 -10.43 28.29
C ALA A 197 -15.54 -10.88 26.82
N ALA A 198 -16.67 -11.44 26.37
CA ALA A 198 -16.87 -11.83 24.98
C ALA A 198 -16.88 -10.63 24.03
N LEU A 199 -17.50 -9.51 24.43
CA LEU A 199 -17.48 -8.25 23.66
C LEU A 199 -16.07 -7.64 23.61
N GLY A 200 -15.31 -7.67 24.71
CA GLY A 200 -13.91 -7.22 24.74
C GLY A 200 -13.02 -8.08 23.82
N TYR A 201 -13.16 -9.40 23.86
CA TYR A 201 -12.46 -10.31 22.95
C TYR A 201 -12.86 -10.11 21.49
N SER A 202 -14.16 -9.93 21.22
CA SER A 202 -14.67 -9.62 19.88
C SER A 202 -14.13 -8.31 19.35
N SER A 203 -13.97 -7.29 20.21
CA SER A 203 -13.39 -6.01 19.82
C SER A 203 -11.98 -6.18 19.27
N LEU A 204 -11.14 -6.99 19.92
CA LEU A 204 -9.76 -7.28 19.47
C LEU A 204 -9.72 -7.99 18.11
N ARG A 205 -10.69 -8.89 17.84
CA ARG A 205 -10.77 -9.56 16.52
C ARG A 205 -11.36 -8.66 15.44
N THR A 206 -12.28 -7.75 15.79
CA THR A 206 -12.97 -6.88 14.82
C THR A 206 -12.03 -5.82 14.24
N SER A 207 -11.09 -5.32 15.03
CA SER A 207 -10.02 -4.42 14.55
C SER A 207 -9.11 -5.03 13.48
N ALA A 208 -9.09 -6.36 13.35
CA ALA A 208 -8.25 -7.09 12.39
C ALA A 208 -9.02 -7.62 11.15
N ALA A 209 -10.32 -7.28 11.03
CA ALA A 209 -11.27 -8.04 10.20
C ALA A 209 -11.96 -7.24 9.08
N ALA A 210 -11.70 -5.93 8.95
CA ALA A 210 -12.17 -5.18 7.79
C ALA A 210 -11.22 -5.42 6.62
N ASP A 211 -11.77 -5.88 5.50
CA ASP A 211 -11.06 -6.10 4.25
C ASP A 211 -11.88 -5.62 3.05
N ILE A 212 -11.21 -5.48 1.91
CA ILE A 212 -11.83 -5.02 0.68
C ILE A 212 -11.17 -5.61 -0.57
N PRO A 213 -11.94 -5.97 -1.62
CA PRO A 213 -11.36 -6.22 -2.93
C PRO A 213 -10.71 -4.96 -3.51
N PHE A 214 -9.42 -5.01 -3.80
CA PHE A 214 -8.65 -3.93 -4.40
C PHE A 214 -7.81 -4.50 -5.55
N SER A 215 -8.03 -3.98 -6.75
CA SER A 215 -7.40 -4.47 -7.98
C SER A 215 -6.44 -3.45 -8.59
N HIS A 216 -5.44 -3.96 -9.30
CA HIS A 216 -4.41 -3.16 -9.95
C HIS A 216 -4.56 -3.28 -11.47
N ARG A 217 -5.11 -2.26 -12.12
CA ARG A 217 -5.16 -2.21 -13.58
C ARG A 217 -3.77 -2.03 -14.20
N ARG A 218 -2.95 -1.16 -13.60
CA ARG A 218 -1.54 -0.96 -13.92
C ARG A 218 -0.75 -1.05 -12.63
N ASN A 219 0.17 -2.01 -12.52
CA ASN A 219 0.92 -2.23 -11.27
C ASN A 219 2.40 -1.89 -11.44
N ALA A 220 2.76 -0.63 -11.16
CA ALA A 220 4.13 -0.14 -11.25
C ALA A 220 5.08 -0.92 -10.30
N LEU A 221 4.62 -1.24 -9.09
CA LEU A 221 5.36 -2.08 -8.14
C LEU A 221 5.64 -3.47 -8.72
N GLY A 222 4.69 -4.03 -9.47
CA GLY A 222 4.86 -5.32 -10.12
C GLY A 222 6.00 -5.35 -11.15
N ASP A 223 6.15 -4.28 -11.95
CA ASP A 223 7.25 -4.16 -12.91
C ASP A 223 8.59 -3.95 -12.20
N VAL A 224 8.63 -3.15 -11.13
CA VAL A 224 9.81 -2.99 -10.27
C VAL A 224 10.23 -4.32 -9.66
N TRP A 225 9.28 -5.14 -9.19
CA TRP A 225 9.53 -6.47 -8.63
C TRP A 225 10.07 -7.44 -9.68
N ARG A 226 9.31 -7.67 -10.77
CA ARG A 226 9.64 -8.66 -11.81
C ARG A 226 10.87 -8.29 -12.63
N GLY A 227 11.07 -7.01 -12.91
CA GLY A 227 12.17 -6.53 -13.73
C GLY A 227 12.11 -7.00 -15.19
N PRO A 228 11.00 -6.75 -15.91
CA PRO A 228 10.93 -7.10 -17.31
C PRO A 228 12.01 -6.36 -18.12
N THR A 229 12.40 -6.90 -19.27
CA THR A 229 13.37 -6.23 -20.16
C THR A 229 12.86 -4.85 -20.60
N GLU A 230 11.56 -4.75 -20.89
CA GLU A 230 10.85 -3.52 -21.19
C GLU A 230 9.61 -3.42 -20.29
N SER A 231 9.36 -2.25 -19.71
CA SER A 231 8.14 -2.02 -18.92
C SER A 231 6.99 -1.58 -19.81
N THR A 232 5.79 -2.03 -19.46
CA THR A 232 4.53 -1.55 -20.08
C THR A 232 3.83 -0.50 -19.20
N VAL A 233 4.33 -0.30 -17.98
CA VAL A 233 3.82 0.68 -17.01
C VAL A 233 4.62 1.98 -17.07
N PHE A 234 5.95 1.89 -17.13
CA PHE A 234 6.83 3.05 -17.13
C PHE A 234 7.18 3.52 -18.55
N PRO A 235 7.32 4.84 -18.78
CA PRO A 235 8.00 5.37 -19.95
C PRO A 235 9.42 4.81 -20.09
N ALA A 236 9.91 4.67 -21.33
CA ALA A 236 11.20 4.05 -21.62
C ALA A 236 12.38 4.73 -20.89
N ALA A 237 12.38 6.06 -20.83
CA ALA A 237 13.42 6.82 -20.12
C ALA A 237 13.42 6.48 -18.62
N VAL A 238 12.25 6.55 -17.98
CA VAL A 238 12.08 6.21 -16.55
C VAL A 238 12.48 4.76 -16.27
N TRP A 239 12.05 3.82 -17.10
CA TRP A 239 12.42 2.41 -16.93
C TRP A 239 13.92 2.19 -17.08
N ASN A 240 14.58 2.87 -18.02
CA ASN A 240 16.02 2.78 -18.19
C ASN A 240 16.76 3.36 -16.98
N PHE A 241 16.32 4.47 -16.40
CA PHE A 241 16.87 4.99 -15.14
C PHE A 241 16.76 3.96 -13.99
N LEU A 242 15.61 3.28 -13.87
CA LEU A 242 15.38 2.31 -12.81
C LEU A 242 16.21 1.02 -12.99
N SER A 243 16.26 0.50 -14.21
CA SER A 243 16.72 -0.87 -14.49
C SER A 243 18.19 -0.97 -14.87
N ARG A 244 18.82 0.13 -15.33
CA ARG A 244 20.22 0.09 -15.81
C ARG A 244 21.21 0.38 -14.68
N PRO A 245 22.33 -0.35 -14.62
CA PRO A 245 23.40 -0.06 -13.68
C PRO A 245 24.14 1.22 -14.10
N GLY A 246 24.92 1.78 -13.17
CA GLY A 246 25.93 2.76 -13.54
C GLY A 246 25.46 4.21 -13.68
N ILE A 247 24.15 4.48 -13.73
CA ILE A 247 23.61 5.83 -14.03
C ILE A 247 24.16 6.90 -13.07
N ARG A 248 24.21 6.59 -11.77
CA ARG A 248 24.78 7.46 -10.73
C ARG A 248 26.15 6.98 -10.23
N GLY A 249 26.95 6.41 -11.12
CA GLY A 249 28.32 5.96 -10.85
C GLY A 249 28.56 4.52 -11.28
N ALA A 250 29.69 4.26 -11.94
CA ALA A 250 29.99 3.03 -12.67
C ALA A 250 29.84 1.71 -11.88
N ASN A 251 29.95 1.75 -10.54
CA ASN A 251 29.85 0.58 -9.67
C ASN A 251 28.54 0.53 -8.86
N GLN A 252 27.58 1.43 -9.12
CA GLN A 252 26.31 1.40 -8.42
C GLN A 252 25.34 0.41 -9.06
N PRO A 253 24.65 -0.42 -8.23
CA PRO A 253 23.57 -1.25 -8.73
C PRO A 253 22.43 -0.37 -9.27
N PRO A 254 21.60 -0.91 -10.18
CA PRO A 254 20.39 -0.23 -10.66
C PRO A 254 19.54 0.32 -9.51
N LEU A 255 18.88 1.47 -9.72
CA LEU A 255 18.00 2.07 -8.72
C LEU A 255 16.91 1.09 -8.27
N ARG A 256 16.38 0.28 -9.19
CA ARG A 256 15.44 -0.82 -8.91
C ARG A 256 15.99 -1.79 -7.87
N GLN A 257 17.24 -2.25 -8.01
CA GLN A 257 17.84 -3.19 -7.07
C GLN A 257 18.04 -2.56 -5.69
N ARG A 258 18.39 -1.27 -5.64
CA ARG A 258 18.51 -0.52 -4.38
C ARG A 258 17.17 -0.39 -3.67
N LEU A 259 16.12 -0.09 -4.43
CA LEU A 259 14.74 0.00 -3.93
C LEU A 259 14.26 -1.35 -3.39
N LEU A 260 14.43 -2.43 -4.15
CA LEU A 260 14.13 -3.80 -3.70
C LEU A 260 14.91 -4.18 -2.43
N GLY A 261 16.20 -3.80 -2.37
CA GLY A 261 17.02 -4.02 -1.18
C GLY A 261 16.48 -3.31 0.05
N ARG A 262 15.97 -2.08 -0.09
CA ARG A 262 15.31 -1.35 1.02
C ARG A 262 14.04 -2.07 1.47
N TRP A 263 13.14 -2.41 0.54
CA TRP A 263 11.88 -3.08 0.85
C TRP A 263 12.08 -4.41 1.60
N LEU A 264 13.10 -5.18 1.20
CA LEU A 264 13.44 -6.46 1.84
C LEU A 264 14.12 -6.28 3.20
N THR A 265 14.95 -5.24 3.38
CA THR A 265 15.80 -5.08 4.58
C THR A 265 15.13 -4.25 5.67
N ALA A 266 14.29 -3.28 5.30
CA ALA A 266 13.55 -2.43 6.23
C ALA A 266 12.40 -3.17 6.95
N GLY A 267 12.15 -4.44 6.59
CA GLY A 267 11.07 -5.22 7.15
C GLY A 267 9.69 -4.77 6.68
N GLU A 268 9.61 -3.96 5.62
CA GLU A 268 8.34 -3.46 5.06
C GLU A 268 7.48 -4.59 4.48
N LEU A 269 8.11 -5.66 4.02
CA LEU A 269 7.42 -6.89 3.60
C LEU A 269 7.07 -7.84 4.76
N GLY A 270 7.35 -7.42 6.02
CA GLY A 270 6.63 -7.68 7.29
C GLY A 270 6.22 -9.07 7.75
N ALA A 271 6.18 -10.08 6.88
CA ALA A 271 5.63 -11.40 7.16
C ALA A 271 6.63 -12.27 7.93
N LYS A 272 6.11 -12.96 8.95
CA LYS A 272 6.91 -13.79 9.86
C LYS A 272 7.09 -15.22 9.35
N ASP A 273 6.18 -15.69 8.53
CA ASP A 273 6.25 -16.99 7.86
C ASP A 273 6.28 -16.87 6.33
N ALA A 274 6.69 -17.95 5.68
CA ALA A 274 6.93 -17.97 4.23
C ALA A 274 5.64 -17.89 3.40
N ASP A 275 4.54 -18.43 3.91
CA ASP A 275 3.27 -18.50 3.17
C ASP A 275 2.56 -17.14 3.21
N GLU A 276 2.53 -16.48 4.37
CA GLU A 276 2.04 -15.10 4.54
C GLU A 276 2.87 -14.13 3.68
N LYS A 277 4.19 -14.34 3.62
CA LYS A 277 5.07 -13.53 2.78
C LYS A 277 4.72 -13.67 1.31
N GLN A 278 4.55 -14.90 0.82
CA GLN A 278 4.20 -15.14 -0.58
C GLN A 278 2.84 -14.53 -0.92
N GLN A 279 1.85 -14.68 -0.02
CA GLN A 279 0.53 -14.07 -0.22
C GLN A 279 0.61 -12.54 -0.29
N LEU A 280 1.41 -11.91 0.57
CA LEU A 280 1.61 -10.46 0.54
C LEU A 280 2.33 -10.02 -0.75
N GLU A 281 3.34 -10.76 -1.20
CA GLU A 281 4.04 -10.47 -2.46
C GLU A 281 3.10 -10.60 -3.67
N ASP A 282 2.30 -11.67 -3.74
CA ASP A 282 1.31 -11.88 -4.81
C ASP A 282 0.25 -10.78 -4.81
N LEU A 283 -0.17 -10.35 -3.61
CA LEU A 283 -1.13 -9.27 -3.42
C LEU A 283 -0.54 -7.95 -3.93
N LEU A 284 0.65 -7.55 -3.45
CA LEU A 284 1.29 -6.27 -3.77
C LEU A 284 1.77 -6.17 -5.23
N PHE A 285 2.38 -7.24 -5.76
CA PHE A 285 3.07 -7.23 -7.06
C PHE A 285 2.25 -7.88 -8.19
N GLY A 286 1.16 -8.57 -7.86
CA GLY A 286 0.22 -9.17 -8.81
C GLY A 286 -0.90 -8.23 -9.27
N ALA A 287 -2.06 -8.82 -9.58
CA ALA A 287 -3.24 -8.11 -10.10
C ALA A 287 -4.11 -7.46 -8.98
N GLY A 288 -3.71 -7.61 -7.72
CA GLY A 288 -4.50 -7.25 -6.55
C GLY A 288 -5.30 -8.44 -6.01
N GLY A 289 -6.21 -8.17 -5.07
CA GLY A 289 -6.92 -9.20 -4.31
C GLY A 289 -7.69 -8.60 -3.15
N THR A 290 -7.90 -9.38 -2.10
CA THR A 290 -8.53 -8.87 -0.87
C THR A 290 -7.47 -8.24 0.03
N TYR A 291 -7.60 -6.95 0.25
CA TYR A 291 -6.68 -6.14 1.03
C TYR A 291 -7.21 -5.85 2.42
N LYS A 292 -6.30 -5.83 3.38
CA LYS A 292 -6.47 -5.24 4.71
C LYS A 292 -5.70 -3.93 4.79
N ALA A 293 -6.01 -3.13 5.81
CA ALA A 293 -5.40 -1.81 5.99
C ALA A 293 -3.86 -1.85 6.10
N ASP A 294 -3.30 -2.88 6.75
CA ASP A 294 -1.86 -3.08 6.86
C ASP A 294 -1.19 -3.33 5.50
N ALA A 295 -1.74 -4.21 4.68
CA ALA A 295 -1.25 -4.47 3.33
C ALA A 295 -1.37 -3.24 2.40
N LEU A 296 -2.43 -2.43 2.57
CA LEU A 296 -2.59 -1.16 1.84
C LEU A 296 -1.56 -0.10 2.29
N ARG A 297 -1.30 0.03 3.60
CA ARG A 297 -0.25 0.92 4.12
C ARG A 297 1.14 0.53 3.64
N ILE A 298 1.41 -0.78 3.58
CA ILE A 298 2.65 -1.28 2.96
C ILE A 298 2.70 -0.85 1.50
N ARG A 299 1.63 -1.07 0.73
CA ARG A 299 1.56 -0.65 -0.69
C ARG A 299 1.83 0.85 -0.87
N ALA A 300 1.21 1.71 -0.05
CA ALA A 300 1.41 3.16 -0.07
C ALA A 300 2.89 3.51 0.18
N ASN A 301 3.51 2.97 1.24
CA ASN A 301 4.93 3.18 1.54
C ASN A 301 5.87 2.71 0.41
N LEU A 302 5.54 1.64 -0.30
CA LEU A 302 6.32 1.19 -1.45
C LEU A 302 6.20 2.17 -2.62
N PHE A 303 5.02 2.75 -2.83
CA PHE A 303 4.80 3.77 -3.85
C PHE A 303 5.51 5.08 -3.51
N ASP A 304 5.43 5.60 -2.29
CA ASP A 304 6.16 6.79 -1.83
C ASP A 304 7.68 6.68 -2.13
N GLN A 305 8.28 5.55 -1.75
CA GLN A 305 9.71 5.32 -2.01
C GLN A 305 10.06 5.27 -3.50
N LEU A 306 9.16 4.73 -4.32
CA LEU A 306 9.33 4.68 -5.77
C LEU A 306 9.15 6.06 -6.39
N GLU A 307 8.14 6.81 -5.95
CA GLU A 307 7.80 8.19 -6.34
C GLU A 307 8.99 9.13 -6.05
N SER A 308 9.50 9.09 -4.82
CA SER A 308 10.73 9.75 -4.40
C SER A 308 11.94 9.37 -5.28
N THR A 309 12.07 8.09 -5.63
CA THR A 309 13.17 7.61 -6.50
C THR A 309 13.05 8.15 -7.93
N VAL A 310 11.83 8.21 -8.47
CA VAL A 310 11.53 8.76 -9.80
C VAL A 310 11.75 10.28 -9.82
N ASN A 311 11.30 11.00 -8.79
CA ASN A 311 11.49 12.45 -8.69
C ASN A 311 12.96 12.87 -8.73
N LEU A 312 13.85 12.07 -8.13
CA LEU A 312 15.29 12.35 -8.16
C LEU A 312 15.89 12.33 -9.59
N MET A 313 15.27 11.65 -10.57
CA MET A 313 15.76 11.60 -11.95
C MET A 313 15.75 12.98 -12.62
N LYS A 314 14.90 13.90 -12.15
CA LYS A 314 14.84 15.30 -12.64
C LYS A 314 16.18 16.01 -12.46
N SER A 315 16.91 15.73 -11.38
CA SER A 315 18.23 16.32 -11.13
C SER A 315 19.24 15.92 -12.22
N ASP A 316 19.21 14.64 -12.63
CA ASP A 316 20.10 14.11 -13.67
C ASP A 316 19.78 14.77 -15.03
N VAL A 317 18.49 14.88 -15.38
CA VAL A 317 18.04 15.57 -16.61
C VAL A 317 18.40 17.05 -16.60
N GLN A 318 18.25 17.73 -15.46
CA GLN A 318 18.65 19.13 -15.30
C GLN A 318 20.15 19.34 -15.47
N GLN A 319 20.99 18.42 -14.97
CA GLN A 319 22.44 18.47 -15.18
C GLN A 319 22.77 18.41 -16.67
N LEU A 320 22.20 17.45 -17.40
CA LEU A 320 22.41 17.35 -18.85
C LEU A 320 21.90 18.59 -19.58
N ALA A 321 20.74 19.14 -19.22
CA ALA A 321 20.19 20.35 -19.83
C ALA A 321 21.12 21.57 -19.66
N ARG A 322 21.75 21.71 -18.48
CA ARG A 322 22.76 22.76 -18.24
C ARG A 322 23.96 22.61 -19.16
N GLU A 323 24.54 21.41 -19.22
CA GLU A 323 25.70 21.16 -20.07
C GLU A 323 25.39 21.38 -21.55
N VAL A 324 24.20 20.98 -22.02
CA VAL A 324 23.74 21.25 -23.40
C VAL A 324 23.64 22.76 -23.69
N ALA A 325 23.22 23.57 -22.71
CA ALA A 325 23.10 25.00 -22.86
C ALA A 325 24.46 25.73 -22.95
N GLU A 326 25.51 25.15 -22.34
CA GLU A 326 26.88 25.68 -22.34
C GLU A 326 27.66 25.35 -23.63
N VAL A 327 27.14 24.46 -24.48
CA VAL A 327 27.76 24.15 -25.78
C VAL A 327 27.53 25.28 -26.79
N GLU A 328 28.62 25.88 -27.26
CA GLU A 328 28.64 26.90 -28.32
C GLU A 328 28.19 26.37 -29.71
#